data_AF-A0A174UZW5-F1
#
_entry.id   AF-A0A174UZW5-F1
#
_cell.length_a   1.000
_cell.length_b   1.000
_cell.length_c   1.000
_cell.angle_alpha   90.00
_cell.angle_beta   90.00
_cell.angle_gamma   90.00
#
_symmetry.space_group_name_H-M   'P 1'
#
loop_
_entity.id
_entity.type
_entity.pdbx_description
1 polymer ?
#
loop_
_entity_poly.entity_id
_entity_poly.type
_entity_poly.pdbx_seq_one_letter_code
_entity_poly.pdbx_strand_id
1 'polypeptide(L)'
;MAMRMAFRHFKELPKNFRFIADGYSAYLLAAQQFFHEFGDAFKFHITQVIGLTNDDAVSKEFRPFKQMIERLNRTYKASYRKTNGFDTIDGANYDLALWVAYYNFLRPHKHNNYHVLNDVEILRGADNMPGKWQLLIFLGQQTILNLRKTAAV
;
A
#
# COMPACT_ATOMS: atom_id res chain seq x y z
N MET A 1 -13.63 -1.07 -0.68
CA MET A 1 -12.79 -2.01 -1.46
C MET A 1 -11.37 -2.16 -0.90
N ALA A 2 -10.60 -1.09 -0.72
CA ALA A 2 -9.18 -1.18 -0.31
C ALA A 2 -8.95 -1.99 0.99
N MET A 3 -9.73 -1.75 2.05
CA MET A 3 -9.59 -2.50 3.32
C MET A 3 -9.79 -3.99 3.16
N ARG A 4 -10.81 -4.42 2.41
CA ARG A 4 -11.07 -5.85 2.15
C ARG A 4 -9.89 -6.49 1.41
N MET A 5 -9.31 -5.77 0.44
CA MET A 5 -8.12 -6.24 -0.29
C MET A 5 -6.86 -6.31 0.59
N ALA A 6 -6.72 -5.46 1.59
CA ALA A 6 -5.63 -5.57 2.55
C ALA A 6 -5.85 -6.73 3.53
N PHE A 7 -7.08 -6.86 4.03
CA PHE A 7 -7.43 -7.82 5.09
C PHE A 7 -7.61 -9.25 4.61
N ARG A 8 -7.91 -9.49 3.33
CA ARG A 8 -8.02 -10.85 2.74
C ARG A 8 -6.76 -11.72 2.91
N HIS A 9 -5.62 -11.10 3.18
CA HIS A 9 -4.34 -11.80 3.36
C HIS A 9 -4.13 -12.28 4.80
N PHE A 10 -5.02 -11.91 5.73
CA PHE A 10 -4.99 -12.32 7.13
C PHE A 10 -6.06 -13.38 7.39
N LYS A 11 -5.73 -14.36 8.22
CA LYS A 11 -6.74 -15.28 8.80
C LYS A 11 -7.42 -14.62 10.01
N GLU A 12 -6.65 -13.88 10.79
CA GLU A 12 -7.07 -13.07 11.93
C GLU A 12 -6.14 -11.86 12.03
N LEU A 13 -6.61 -10.78 12.66
CA LEU A 13 -5.79 -9.60 12.91
C LEU A 13 -4.73 -9.89 14.00
N PRO A 14 -3.50 -9.37 13.86
CA PRO A 14 -2.48 -9.51 14.89
C PRO A 14 -2.92 -8.95 16.26
N LYS A 15 -2.47 -9.56 17.37
CA LYS A 15 -2.84 -9.17 18.74
C LYS A 15 -2.65 -7.67 19.06
N ASN A 16 -1.63 -7.04 18.50
CA ASN A 16 -1.30 -5.63 18.70
C ASN A 16 -1.66 -4.75 17.49
N PHE A 17 -2.64 -5.18 16.69
CA PHE A 17 -3.08 -4.43 15.52
C PHE A 17 -3.64 -3.06 15.92
N ARG A 18 -3.12 -2.01 15.29
CA ARG A 18 -3.59 -0.63 15.47
C ARG A 18 -4.07 -0.09 14.13
N PHE A 19 -5.34 0.29 14.06
CA PHE A 19 -5.88 0.94 12.88
C PHE A 19 -5.86 2.46 13.08
N ILE A 20 -5.01 3.17 12.32
CA ILE A 20 -4.84 4.62 12.45
C ILE A 20 -5.42 5.28 11.21
N ALA A 21 -6.33 6.23 11.40
CA ALA A 21 -6.96 6.96 10.31
C ALA A 21 -7.21 8.42 10.66
N ASP A 22 -7.62 9.21 9.67
CA ASP A 22 -8.17 10.53 9.96
C ASP A 22 -9.56 10.43 10.61
N GLY A 23 -10.16 11.57 10.95
CA GLY A 23 -11.48 11.64 11.59
C GLY A 23 -12.66 11.32 10.69
N TYR A 24 -12.49 10.63 9.55
CA TYR A 24 -13.60 10.32 8.65
C TYR A 24 -14.47 9.18 9.18
N SER A 25 -15.79 9.41 9.24
CA SER A 25 -16.75 8.50 9.87
C SER A 25 -16.89 7.15 9.16
N ALA A 26 -16.55 7.06 7.87
CA ALA A 26 -16.64 5.81 7.11
C ALA A 26 -15.74 4.70 7.68
N TYR A 27 -14.66 5.04 8.38
CA TYR A 27 -13.81 4.05 9.03
C TYR A 27 -14.55 3.33 10.17
N LEU A 28 -15.32 4.06 10.98
CA LEU A 28 -16.12 3.47 12.07
C LEU A 28 -17.13 2.45 11.52
N LEU A 29 -17.80 2.81 10.43
CA LEU A 29 -18.73 1.91 9.73
C LEU A 29 -18.00 0.69 9.15
N ALA A 30 -16.81 0.87 8.59
CA ALA A 30 -16.02 -0.24 8.09
C ALA A 30 -15.63 -1.20 9.22
N ALA A 31 -15.18 -0.71 10.38
CA ALA A 31 -14.85 -1.55 11.53
C ALA A 31 -16.06 -2.35 12.03
N GLN A 32 -17.25 -1.72 12.09
CA GLN A 32 -18.49 -2.40 12.42
C GLN A 32 -18.84 -3.49 11.42
N GLN A 33 -18.69 -3.21 10.12
CA GLN A 33 -18.96 -4.20 9.06
C GLN A 33 -18.00 -5.40 9.14
N PHE A 34 -16.70 -5.15 9.36
CA PHE A 34 -15.73 -6.24 9.52
C PHE A 34 -16.01 -7.09 10.75
N PHE A 35 -16.39 -6.48 11.87
CA PHE A 35 -16.80 -7.21 13.07
C PHE A 35 -18.08 -8.03 12.83
N HIS A 36 -19.06 -7.47 12.11
CA HIS A 36 -20.28 -8.20 11.77
C HIS A 36 -20.02 -9.40 10.85
N GLU A 37 -19.15 -9.25 9.85
CA GLU A 37 -18.85 -10.31 8.86
C GLU A 37 -17.89 -11.39 9.41
N PHE A 38 -16.93 -11.02 10.25
CA PHE A 38 -15.82 -11.91 10.63
C PHE A 38 -15.62 -12.07 12.15
N GLY A 39 -16.48 -11.47 12.96
CA GLY A 39 -16.45 -11.59 14.42
C GLY A 39 -15.16 -11.07 15.05
N ASP A 40 -14.75 -11.70 16.15
CA ASP A 40 -13.59 -11.28 16.93
C ASP A 40 -12.26 -11.38 16.17
N ALA A 41 -12.17 -12.23 15.13
CA ALA A 41 -10.96 -12.38 14.31
C ALA A 41 -10.59 -11.07 13.57
N PHE A 42 -11.55 -10.19 13.32
CA PHE A 42 -11.34 -8.87 12.69
C PHE A 42 -11.92 -7.73 13.54
N LYS A 43 -11.90 -7.88 14.86
CA LYS A 43 -12.23 -6.79 15.77
C LYS A 43 -11.02 -5.87 15.91
N PHE A 44 -11.20 -4.58 15.60
CA PHE A 44 -10.17 -3.56 15.79
C PHE A 44 -10.76 -2.23 16.21
N HIS A 45 -9.96 -1.45 16.94
CA HIS A 45 -10.28 -0.09 17.31
C HIS A 45 -9.59 0.90 16.37
N ILE A 46 -10.27 2.01 16.10
CA ILE A 46 -9.77 3.07 15.23
C ILE A 46 -9.20 4.17 16.10
N THR A 47 -7.90 4.40 15.94
CA THR A 47 -7.20 5.55 16.49
C THR A 47 -7.30 6.71 15.49
N GLN A 48 -8.10 7.72 15.82
CA GLN A 48 -8.30 8.89 14.95
C GLN A 48 -7.18 9.92 15.18
N VAL A 49 -6.66 10.48 14.09
CA VAL A 49 -5.66 11.57 14.12
C VAL A 49 -6.21 12.79 13.39
N ILE A 50 -6.87 13.67 14.16
CA ILE A 50 -7.60 14.82 13.65
C ILE A 50 -6.67 16.04 13.56
N GLY A 51 -6.75 16.80 12.47
CA GLY A 51 -6.10 18.12 12.37
C GLY A 51 -4.57 18.13 12.15
N LEU A 52 -4.05 19.36 12.07
CA LEU A 52 -2.61 19.72 11.98
C LEU A 52 -2.11 20.35 13.29
N THR A 53 -2.97 20.66 14.25
CA THR A 53 -2.66 21.13 15.60
C THR A 53 -2.58 19.97 16.58
N ASN A 54 -1.67 20.05 17.56
CA ASN A 54 -1.52 19.00 18.57
C ASN A 54 -2.50 19.27 19.71
N ASP A 55 -3.78 19.04 19.48
CA ASP A 55 -4.80 19.40 20.46
C ASP A 55 -4.98 18.29 21.52
N ASP A 56 -4.47 17.08 21.28
CA ASP A 56 -4.56 15.93 22.19
C ASP A 56 -3.32 15.00 22.17
N ALA A 57 -3.11 14.26 23.27
CA ALA A 57 -1.95 13.39 23.47
C ALA A 57 -1.91 12.22 22.46
N VAL A 58 -3.06 11.72 22.02
CA VAL A 58 -3.17 10.62 21.05
C VAL A 58 -2.71 11.11 19.68
N SER A 59 -3.17 12.28 19.22
CA SER A 59 -2.67 12.87 17.97
C SER A 59 -1.16 13.06 17.99
N LYS A 60 -0.55 13.43 19.13
CA LYS A 60 0.91 13.58 19.24
C LYS A 60 1.67 12.26 19.05
N GLU A 61 1.18 11.16 19.62
CA GLU A 61 1.80 9.82 19.48
C GLU A 61 1.74 9.31 18.03
N PHE A 62 0.58 9.46 17.38
CA PHE A 62 0.33 8.83 16.08
C PHE A 62 0.56 9.75 14.85
N ARG A 63 0.91 11.03 15.07
CA ARG A 63 1.27 11.98 14.02
C ARG A 63 2.37 11.52 13.06
N PRO A 64 3.43 10.80 13.48
CA PRO A 64 4.45 10.32 12.55
C PRO A 64 3.87 9.47 11.41
N PHE A 65 2.85 8.65 11.69
CA PHE A 65 2.19 7.82 10.68
C PHE A 65 1.44 8.66 9.65
N LYS A 66 0.71 9.69 10.10
CA LYS A 66 0.04 10.65 9.20
C LYS A 66 1.05 11.35 8.29
N GLN A 67 2.17 11.80 8.85
CA GLN A 67 3.24 12.44 8.09
C GLN A 67 3.88 11.50 7.05
N MET A 68 4.01 10.21 7.37
CA MET A 68 4.50 9.20 6.43
C MET A 68 3.55 9.04 5.23
N ILE A 69 2.24 8.91 5.47
CA ILE A 69 1.23 8.82 4.40
C ILE A 69 1.18 10.10 3.56
N GLU A 70 1.25 11.28 4.19
CA GLU A 70 1.29 12.56 3.47
C GLU A 70 2.53 12.71 2.59
N ARG A 71 3.70 12.24 3.05
CA ARG A 71 4.92 12.21 2.23
C ARG A 71 4.79 11.25 1.04
N LEU A 72 4.17 10.09 1.26
CA LEU A 72 3.88 9.11 0.21
C LEU A 72 2.97 9.75 -0.85
N ASN A 73 1.84 10.31 -0.44
CA ASN A 73 0.88 10.96 -1.34
C ASN A 73 1.50 12.14 -2.11
N ARG A 74 2.36 12.94 -1.46
CA ARG A 74 3.07 14.03 -2.13
C ARG A 74 4.04 13.52 -3.18
N THR A 75 4.74 12.42 -2.90
CA THR A 75 5.66 11.78 -3.84
C THR A 75 4.90 11.26 -5.07
N TYR A 76 3.76 10.60 -4.85
CA TYR A 76 2.89 10.14 -5.94
C TYR A 76 2.36 11.30 -6.79
N LYS A 77 1.82 12.36 -6.16
CA LYS A 77 1.35 13.55 -6.88
C LYS A 77 2.46 14.21 -7.71
N ALA A 78 3.71 14.19 -7.22
CA ALA A 78 4.85 14.76 -7.93
C ALA A 78 5.24 13.94 -9.17
N SER A 79 5.14 12.61 -9.14
CA SER A 79 5.35 11.77 -10.33
C SER A 79 4.21 11.92 -11.33
N TYR A 80 2.96 11.99 -10.84
CA TYR A 80 1.76 12.11 -11.65
C TYR A 80 1.65 13.46 -12.39
N ARG A 81 2.00 14.58 -11.75
CA ARG A 81 1.77 15.93 -12.33
C ARG A 81 2.34 16.17 -13.73
N LYS A 82 3.31 15.36 -14.16
CA LYS A 82 3.95 15.47 -15.47
C LYS A 82 3.23 14.72 -16.58
N THR A 83 2.27 13.84 -16.27
CA THR A 83 1.64 12.94 -17.26
C THR A 83 0.44 13.57 -17.97
N ASN A 84 0.02 14.79 -17.62
CA ASN A 84 -1.17 15.48 -18.16
C ASN A 84 -2.51 14.71 -18.05
N GLY A 85 -2.56 13.65 -17.25
CA GLY A 85 -3.72 12.77 -17.12
C GLY A 85 -3.36 11.30 -17.37
N PHE A 86 -4.40 10.48 -17.57
CA PHE A 86 -4.27 9.03 -17.80
C PHE A 86 -4.99 8.54 -19.06
N ASP A 87 -5.74 9.43 -19.74
CA ASP A 87 -6.65 9.18 -20.87
C ASP A 87 -7.81 8.20 -20.60
N THR A 88 -7.58 7.13 -19.84
CA THR A 88 -8.54 6.06 -19.55
C THR A 88 -8.41 5.59 -18.09
N ILE A 89 -9.43 4.89 -17.59
CA ILE A 89 -9.41 4.26 -16.27
C ILE A 89 -8.32 3.17 -16.20
N ASP A 90 -8.12 2.43 -17.28
CA ASP A 90 -7.07 1.41 -17.36
C ASP A 90 -5.68 2.04 -17.29
N GLY A 91 -5.46 3.16 -17.99
CA GLY A 91 -4.22 3.94 -17.89
C GLY A 91 -3.93 4.37 -16.45
N ALA A 92 -4.95 4.81 -15.71
CA ALA A 92 -4.81 5.19 -14.30
C ALA A 92 -4.46 3.98 -13.42
N ASN A 93 -5.07 2.82 -13.68
CA ASN A 93 -4.77 1.58 -12.95
C ASN A 93 -3.34 1.10 -13.23
N TYR A 94 -2.88 1.15 -14.49
CA TYR A 94 -1.53 0.76 -14.86
C TYR A 94 -0.47 1.69 -14.24
N ASP A 95 -0.68 3.00 -14.30
CA ASP A 95 0.24 3.96 -13.67
C ASP A 95 0.35 3.71 -12.16
N LEU A 96 -0.79 3.58 -11.47
CA LEU A 96 -0.79 3.33 -10.03
C LEU A 96 -0.09 2.01 -9.69
N ALA A 97 -0.34 0.94 -10.45
CA ALA A 97 0.31 -0.36 -10.25
C ALA A 97 1.84 -0.28 -10.44
N LEU A 98 2.30 0.37 -11.51
CA LEU A 98 3.72 0.58 -11.78
C LEU A 98 4.37 1.47 -10.72
N TRP A 99 3.67 2.51 -10.27
CA TRP A 99 4.16 3.40 -9.23
C TRP A 99 4.28 2.68 -7.88
N VAL A 100 3.29 1.86 -7.51
CA VAL A 100 3.35 1.02 -6.29
C VAL A 100 4.51 0.02 -6.39
N ALA A 101 4.73 -0.60 -7.55
CA ALA A 101 5.86 -1.50 -7.78
C ALA A 101 7.19 -0.76 -7.61
N TYR A 102 7.34 0.40 -8.25
CA TYR A 102 8.51 1.26 -8.13
C TYR A 102 8.75 1.68 -6.67
N TYR A 103 7.73 2.20 -5.99
CA TYR A 103 7.86 2.75 -4.64
C TYR A 103 8.27 1.69 -3.62
N ASN A 104 7.72 0.47 -3.70
CA ASN A 104 7.97 -0.56 -2.70
C ASN A 104 9.20 -1.41 -2.99
N PHE A 105 9.43 -1.79 -4.25
CA PHE A 105 10.44 -2.81 -4.61
C PHE A 105 11.70 -2.25 -5.26
N LEU A 106 11.65 -1.04 -5.81
CA LEU A 106 12.77 -0.48 -6.61
C LEU A 106 13.37 0.79 -6.01
N ARG A 107 12.54 1.63 -5.38
CA ARG A 107 12.94 2.93 -4.87
C ARG A 107 13.64 2.78 -3.52
N PRO A 108 14.89 3.27 -3.37
CA PRO A 108 15.53 3.36 -2.06
C PRO A 108 14.90 4.49 -1.23
N HIS A 109 14.74 4.27 0.07
CA HIS A 109 14.11 5.24 0.97
C HIS A 109 15.08 5.74 2.03
N LYS A 110 15.22 7.07 2.14
CA LYS A 110 16.11 7.70 3.15
C LYS A 110 15.80 7.26 4.58
N HIS A 111 14.51 7.12 4.94
CA HIS A 111 14.10 6.68 6.27
C HIS A 111 14.34 5.18 6.51
N ASN A 112 14.60 4.41 5.45
CA ASN A 112 14.92 2.98 5.50
C ASN A 112 16.40 2.75 5.16
N ASN A 113 17.30 3.65 5.57
CA ASN A 113 18.74 3.57 5.31
C ASN A 113 19.11 3.35 3.84
N TYR A 114 18.36 3.98 2.92
CA TYR A 114 18.52 3.82 1.47
C TYR A 114 18.26 2.40 0.93
N HIS A 115 17.57 1.56 1.70
CA HIS A 115 17.05 0.28 1.22
C HIS A 115 15.63 0.44 0.66
N VAL A 116 15.24 -0.52 -0.19
CA VAL A 116 13.85 -0.68 -0.66
C VAL A 116 12.97 -1.17 0.49
N LEU A 117 11.65 -0.95 0.42
CA LEU A 117 10.74 -1.39 1.49
C LEU A 117 10.53 -2.90 1.47
N ASN A 118 10.36 -3.45 0.27
CA ASN A 118 10.16 -4.87 0.03
C ASN A 118 11.32 -5.38 -0.82
N ASP A 119 12.30 -5.98 -0.16
CA ASP A 119 13.44 -6.56 -0.84
C ASP A 119 13.08 -7.92 -1.45
N VAL A 120 13.48 -8.12 -2.70
CA VAL A 120 13.25 -9.36 -3.46
C VAL A 120 14.59 -9.81 -3.99
N GLU A 121 15.00 -11.02 -3.59
CA GLU A 121 16.33 -11.56 -3.87
C GLU A 121 16.71 -11.50 -5.36
N ILE A 122 15.78 -11.89 -6.25
CA ILE A 122 16.04 -11.91 -7.70
C ILE A 122 16.35 -10.52 -8.28
N LEU A 123 15.85 -9.44 -7.68
CA LEU A 123 16.10 -8.07 -8.12
C LEU A 123 17.47 -7.55 -7.66
N ARG A 124 18.13 -8.20 -6.70
CA ARG A 124 19.47 -7.84 -6.25
C ARG A 124 20.54 -8.11 -7.31
N GLY A 125 20.32 -9.13 -8.15
CA GLY A 125 21.24 -9.50 -9.24
C GLY A 125 21.21 -8.57 -10.45
N ALA A 126 20.33 -7.56 -10.48
CA ALA A 126 20.30 -6.57 -11.55
C ALA A 126 21.04 -5.28 -11.13
N ASP A 127 22.09 -4.95 -11.89
CA ASP A 127 22.99 -3.83 -11.61
C ASP A 127 22.33 -2.45 -11.75
N ASN A 128 21.30 -2.34 -12.60
CA ASN A 128 20.67 -1.07 -12.93
C ASN A 128 19.13 -1.14 -12.95
N MET A 129 18.50 0.03 -12.92
CA MET A 129 17.04 0.14 -12.89
C MET A 129 16.36 -0.48 -14.12
N PRO A 130 16.85 -0.29 -15.37
CA PRO A 130 16.32 -1.03 -16.52
C PRO A 130 16.32 -2.55 -16.35
N GLY A 131 17.43 -3.12 -15.85
CA GLY A 131 17.54 -4.56 -15.58
C GLY A 131 16.53 -5.03 -14.53
N LYS A 132 16.32 -4.25 -13.46
CA LYS A 132 15.30 -4.55 -12.45
C LYS A 132 13.89 -4.57 -13.04
N TRP A 133 13.58 -3.65 -13.95
CA TRP A 133 12.30 -3.64 -14.66
C TRP A 133 12.14 -4.82 -15.61
N GLN A 134 13.18 -5.19 -16.34
CA GLN A 134 13.17 -6.38 -17.19
C GLN A 134 12.86 -7.65 -16.39
N LEU A 135 13.46 -7.80 -15.20
CA LEU A 135 13.16 -8.91 -14.30
C LEU A 135 11.72 -8.89 -13.80
N LEU A 136 11.18 -7.73 -13.42
CA LEU A 136 9.76 -7.62 -13.03
C LEU A 136 8.81 -7.99 -14.18
N ILE A 137 9.10 -7.55 -15.40
CA ILE A 137 8.32 -7.92 -16.60
C ILE A 137 8.38 -9.43 -16.82
N PHE A 138 9.57 -10.03 -16.73
CA PHE A 138 9.76 -11.47 -16.85
C PHE A 138 8.94 -12.25 -15.80
N LEU A 139 9.00 -11.86 -14.53
CA LEU A 139 8.20 -12.47 -13.46
C LEU A 139 6.69 -12.33 -13.70
N GLY A 140 6.26 -11.18 -14.23
CA GLY A 140 4.88 -10.94 -14.65
C GLY A 140 4.44 -11.92 -15.74
N GLN A 141 5.28 -12.12 -16.76
CA GLN A 141 5.02 -13.09 -17.84
C GLN A 141 4.91 -14.53 -17.31
N GLN A 142 5.82 -14.95 -16.42
CA GLN A 142 5.75 -16.28 -15.78
C GLN A 142 4.46 -16.45 -14.98
N THR A 143 4.02 -15.41 -14.26
CA THR A 143 2.76 -15.43 -13.51
C THR A 143 1.56 -15.60 -14.44
N ILE A 144 1.51 -14.88 -15.56
CA ILE A 144 0.45 -15.00 -16.57
C ILE A 144 0.40 -16.43 -17.13
N LEU A 145 1.56 -17.03 -17.45
CA LEU A 145 1.64 -18.40 -17.94
C LEU A 145 1.10 -19.40 -16.90
N ASN A 146 1.43 -19.24 -15.63
CA ASN A 146 0.96 -20.12 -14.55
C ASN A 146 -0.55 -19.99 -14.32
N LEU A 147 -1.09 -18.76 -14.37
CA LEU A 147 -2.54 -18.53 -14.27
C LEU A 147 -3.30 -19.20 -15.41
N ARG A 148 -2.78 -19.11 -16.65
CA ARG A 148 -3.37 -19.78 -17.81
C ARG A 148 -3.36 -21.30 -17.66
N LYS A 149 -2.27 -21.88 -17.16
CA LYS A 149 -2.20 -23.32 -16.87
C LYS A 149 -3.21 -23.74 -15.80
N THR A 150 -3.33 -22.97 -14.72
CA THR A 150 -4.24 -23.27 -13.60
C THR A 150 -5.71 -23.13 -14.01
N ALA A 151 -6.05 -22.22 -14.92
CA ALA A 151 -7.40 -22.04 -15.43
C ALA A 151 -7.80 -23.09 -16.50
N ALA A 152 -6.82 -23.81 -17.06
CA ALA A 152 -7.05 -24.88 -18.04
C ALA A 152 -7.16 -26.28 -17.39
N VAL A 153 -6.95 -26.36 -16.08
CA VAL A 153 -7.15 -27.54 -15.22
C VAL A 153 -8.45 -27.38 -14.47
#